data_AF-A0A0H2MIN7-F1
#
_entry.id   AF-A0A0H2MIN7-F1
#
_cell.length_a   1.000
_cell.length_b   1.000
_cell.length_c   1.000
_cell.angle_alpha   90.00
_cell.angle_beta   90.00
_cell.angle_gamma   90.00
#
_symmetry.space_group_name_H-M   'P 1'
#
loop_
_entity.id
_entity.type
_entity.pdbx_description
1 polymer ?
#
loop_
_entity_poly.entity_id
_entity_poly.type
_entity_poly.pdbx_seq_one_letter_code
_entity_poly.pdbx_strand_id
1 'polypeptide(L)'
;MVTSVFSLSVALGTAHAANEWGIEHEEAKELDGKVVDLACELSGNCPANCGDGKRQLGLLLEDGTLYPVVKGGTNFAGGTDDLIGQCGKSVHVDGLLIKDPLMTIYFVQRIKSKETGEWSKANQWGKSWKAANPGKKLGRWFREDPIVAKIVDESGKLGIPGLVYVEE
;
A
#
# COMPACT_ATOMS: atom_id res chain seq x y z
N MET A 1 -36.66 23.67 42.27
CA MET A 1 -36.59 22.70 41.16
C MET A 1 -35.26 22.93 40.46
N VAL A 2 -34.32 21.98 40.58
CA VAL A 2 -33.00 22.06 39.92
C VAL A 2 -33.07 21.15 38.71
N THR A 3 -33.13 21.74 37.52
CA THR A 3 -33.16 21.00 36.26
C THR A 3 -31.74 20.62 35.89
N SER A 4 -31.40 19.34 36.07
CA SER A 4 -30.11 18.78 35.68
C SER A 4 -30.09 18.63 34.15
N VAL A 5 -29.14 19.30 33.49
CA VAL A 5 -28.91 19.15 32.05
C VAL A 5 -27.87 18.04 31.87
N PHE A 6 -28.31 16.88 31.41
CA PHE A 6 -27.42 15.82 30.94
C PHE A 6 -26.90 16.20 29.55
N SER A 7 -25.64 16.63 29.48
CA SER A 7 -24.92 16.75 28.20
C SER A 7 -24.52 15.36 27.71
N LEU A 8 -25.19 14.89 26.65
CA LEU A 8 -24.84 13.66 25.95
C LEU A 8 -23.75 13.99 24.92
N SER A 9 -22.49 13.71 25.25
CA SER A 9 -21.38 13.80 24.29
C SER A 9 -21.45 12.64 23.31
N VAL A 10 -21.89 12.89 22.08
CA VAL A 10 -21.80 11.93 20.98
C VAL A 10 -20.34 11.92 20.50
N ALA A 11 -19.60 10.85 20.81
CA ALA A 11 -18.32 10.59 20.18
C ALA A 11 -18.56 10.22 18.70
N LEU A 12 -18.35 11.18 17.80
CA LEU A 12 -18.26 10.93 16.36
C LEU A 12 -16.94 10.19 16.10
N GLY A 13 -16.95 8.87 16.24
CA GLY A 13 -15.84 8.02 15.80
C GLY A 13 -15.68 8.15 14.29
N THR A 14 -14.51 8.55 13.82
CA THR A 14 -14.11 8.35 12.42
C THR A 14 -13.85 6.87 12.22
N ALA A 15 -14.90 6.06 12.07
CA ALA A 15 -14.74 4.63 11.90
C ALA A 15 -14.21 4.33 10.49
N HIS A 16 -12.90 4.10 10.38
CA HIS A 16 -12.32 3.47 9.20
C HIS A 16 -11.54 2.23 9.64
N ALA A 17 -12.20 1.08 9.54
CA ALA A 17 -11.51 -0.18 9.38
C ALA A 17 -11.32 -0.40 7.86
N ALA A 18 -10.12 -0.78 7.44
CA ALA A 18 -9.83 -1.20 6.08
C ALA A 18 -10.85 -2.22 5.55
N ASN A 19 -11.08 -2.20 4.23
CA ASN A 19 -11.94 -3.20 3.62
C ASN A 19 -11.17 -4.53 3.51
N GLU A 20 -11.59 -5.53 4.26
CA GLU A 20 -11.05 -6.89 4.22
C GLU A 20 -11.21 -7.53 2.83
N TRP A 21 -10.25 -8.39 2.44
CA TRP A 21 -10.17 -8.98 1.10
C TRP A 21 -10.35 -10.51 1.11
N GLY A 22 -10.56 -11.12 2.27
CA GLY A 22 -10.69 -12.56 2.45
C GLY A 22 -9.37 -13.31 2.38
N ILE A 23 -8.25 -12.66 2.70
CA ILE A 23 -6.92 -13.27 2.68
C ILE A 23 -6.69 -14.04 3.99
N GLU A 24 -6.08 -15.21 3.89
CA GLU A 24 -5.69 -15.98 5.07
C GLU A 24 -4.76 -15.15 5.98
N HIS A 25 -5.00 -15.18 7.29
CA HIS A 25 -4.29 -14.37 8.29
C HIS A 25 -4.44 -12.85 8.17
N GLU A 26 -5.47 -12.35 7.47
CA GLU A 26 -5.73 -10.91 7.40
C GLU A 26 -6.34 -10.34 8.69
N GLU A 27 -5.91 -9.13 9.04
CA GLU A 27 -6.51 -8.29 10.08
C GLU A 27 -6.63 -6.86 9.53
N ALA A 28 -7.84 -6.30 9.48
CA ALA A 28 -8.01 -4.86 9.25
C ALA A 28 -7.37 -4.09 10.41
N LYS A 29 -6.34 -3.28 10.10
CA LYS A 29 -5.48 -2.69 11.11
C LYS A 29 -5.06 -1.27 10.75
N GLU A 30 -5.26 -0.35 11.70
CA GLU A 30 -4.61 0.95 11.68
C GLU A 30 -3.25 0.88 12.38
N LEU A 31 -2.25 1.57 11.82
CA LEU A 31 -0.88 1.64 12.36
C LEU A 31 -0.34 3.06 12.30
N ASP A 32 0.41 3.45 13.33
CA ASP A 32 1.28 4.63 13.30
C ASP A 32 2.71 4.18 13.00
N GLY A 33 3.36 4.82 12.03
CA GLY A 33 4.73 4.46 11.67
C GLY A 33 5.42 5.51 10.83
N LYS A 34 6.75 5.43 10.77
CA LYS A 34 7.58 6.22 9.86
C LYS A 34 7.72 5.48 8.53
N VAL A 35 7.51 6.18 7.42
CA VAL A 35 7.78 5.59 6.10
C VAL A 35 9.28 5.53 5.85
N VAL A 36 9.79 4.34 5.53
CA VAL A 36 11.22 4.07 5.40
C VAL A 36 11.53 3.22 4.16
N ASP A 37 12.78 3.28 3.69
CA ASP A 37 13.36 2.29 2.76
C ASP A 37 13.75 1.05 3.58
N LEU A 38 13.14 -0.11 3.29
CA LEU A 38 13.43 -1.34 4.02
C LEU A 38 14.90 -1.76 3.92
N ALA A 39 15.53 -1.58 2.76
CA ALA A 39 16.92 -1.97 2.58
C ALA A 39 17.86 -1.09 3.41
N CYS A 40 17.53 0.19 3.57
CA CYS A 40 18.25 1.10 4.46
C CYS A 40 18.18 0.62 5.91
N GLU A 41 16.99 0.33 6.43
CA GLU A 41 16.82 -0.13 7.82
C GLU A 41 17.50 -1.48 8.08
N LEU A 42 17.47 -2.41 7.11
CA LEU A 42 18.03 -3.75 7.26
C LEU A 42 19.54 -3.83 7.05
N SER A 43 20.13 -2.94 6.25
CA SER A 43 21.54 -3.08 5.80
C SER A 43 22.39 -1.82 5.94
N GLY A 44 21.80 -0.68 6.30
CA GLY A 44 22.47 0.63 6.29
C GLY A 44 22.68 1.22 4.89
N ASN A 45 22.22 0.55 3.82
CA ASN A 45 22.29 1.07 2.46
C ASN A 45 21.16 2.09 2.20
N CYS A 46 21.42 3.34 2.59
CA CYS A 46 20.44 4.42 2.63
C CYS A 46 20.66 5.46 1.52
N PRO A 47 20.18 5.22 0.29
CA PRO A 47 20.15 6.24 -0.74
C PRO A 47 19.25 7.40 -0.30
N ALA A 48 19.53 8.60 -0.82
CA ALA A 48 18.70 9.77 -0.60
C ALA A 48 17.24 9.51 -1.01
N ASN A 49 16.29 10.19 -0.36
CA ASN A 49 14.85 10.16 -0.68
C ASN A 49 14.27 8.73 -0.81
N CYS A 50 14.71 7.80 0.02
CA CYS A 50 14.31 6.39 -0.06
C CYS A 50 14.50 5.80 -1.48
N GLY A 51 15.54 6.23 -2.20
CA GLY A 51 15.87 5.77 -3.54
C GLY A 51 14.87 6.19 -4.63
N ASP A 52 14.18 7.32 -4.46
CA ASP A 52 13.33 7.97 -5.47
C ASP A 52 12.29 7.02 -6.09
N GLY A 53 11.65 6.18 -5.27
CA GLY A 53 10.60 5.25 -5.69
C GLY A 53 11.11 3.93 -6.27
N LYS A 54 12.44 3.70 -6.31
CA LYS A 54 13.04 2.44 -6.78
C LYS A 54 13.28 1.42 -5.67
N ARG A 55 12.89 1.75 -4.44
CA ARG A 55 13.03 0.90 -3.26
C ARG A 55 11.69 0.34 -2.84
N GLN A 56 11.74 -0.81 -2.17
CA GLN A 56 10.60 -1.29 -1.40
C GLN A 56 10.49 -0.46 -0.13
N LEU A 57 9.37 0.23 0.03
CA LEU A 57 9.11 1.02 1.22
C LEU A 57 8.31 0.23 2.25
N GLY A 58 8.39 0.68 3.50
CA GLY A 58 7.73 0.06 4.64
C GLY A 58 7.35 1.07 5.71
N LEU A 59 6.85 0.53 6.83
CA LEU A 59 6.55 1.27 8.05
C LEU A 59 7.48 0.78 9.15
N LEU A 60 8.23 1.70 9.74
CA LEU A 60 8.94 1.48 11.00
C LEU A 60 8.09 2.02 12.15
N LEU A 61 7.63 1.12 13.01
CA LEU A 61 6.83 1.45 14.19
C LEU A 61 7.75 1.92 15.32
N GLU A 62 7.15 2.53 16.34
CA GLU A 62 7.87 3.06 17.51
C GLU A 62 8.58 1.96 18.32
N ASP A 63 8.01 0.75 18.35
CA ASP A 63 8.59 -0.42 19.02
C ASP A 63 9.73 -1.10 18.23
N GLY A 64 10.11 -0.53 17.08
CA GLY A 64 11.14 -1.07 16.19
C GLY A 64 10.63 -2.13 15.21
N THR A 65 9.34 -2.46 15.23
CA THR A 65 8.76 -3.38 14.24
C THR A 65 8.80 -2.76 12.84
N LEU A 66 9.31 -3.52 11.88
CA LEU A 66 9.42 -3.12 10.48
C LEU A 66 8.45 -3.93 9.63
N TYR A 67 7.46 -3.27 9.04
CA TYR A 67 6.52 -3.92 8.12
C TYR A 67 6.76 -3.49 6.67
N PRO A 68 6.98 -4.44 5.74
CA PRO A 68 7.00 -4.14 4.32
C PRO A 68 5.59 -3.79 3.82
N VAL A 69 5.47 -2.68 3.09
CA VAL A 69 4.19 -2.30 2.46
C VAL A 69 4.19 -2.77 1.01
N VAL A 70 3.76 -4.01 0.81
CA VAL A 70 3.90 -4.70 -0.48
C VAL A 70 2.73 -4.48 -1.42
N LYS A 71 1.66 -3.83 -0.95
CA LYS A 71 0.45 -3.59 -1.74
C LYS A 71 -0.22 -2.28 -1.39
N GLY A 72 -0.63 -1.55 -2.42
CA GLY A 72 -1.54 -0.41 -2.32
C GLY A 72 -2.98 -0.79 -2.72
N GLY A 73 -3.85 0.21 -2.83
CA GLY A 73 -5.26 0.04 -3.20
C GLY A 73 -5.51 -0.18 -4.70
N THR A 74 -4.49 -0.09 -5.55
CA THR A 74 -4.63 -0.47 -6.97
C THR A 74 -4.41 -1.98 -7.15
N ASN A 75 -5.25 -2.63 -7.95
CA ASN A 75 -5.16 -4.08 -8.22
C ASN A 75 -3.75 -4.48 -8.69
N PHE A 76 -3.20 -5.55 -8.12
CA PHE A 76 -1.87 -6.08 -8.49
C PHE A 76 -0.70 -5.07 -8.52
N ALA A 77 -0.81 -3.95 -7.79
CA ALA A 77 0.24 -2.96 -7.67
C ALA A 77 0.76 -2.84 -6.23
N GLY A 78 2.05 -2.52 -6.10
CA GLY A 78 2.73 -2.28 -4.83
C GLY A 78 2.36 -0.93 -4.21
N GLY A 79 2.76 -0.71 -2.95
CA GLY A 79 2.46 0.50 -2.19
C GLY A 79 3.53 1.61 -2.26
N THR A 80 4.65 1.40 -2.96
CA THR A 80 5.76 2.36 -2.98
C THR A 80 5.34 3.74 -3.49
N ASP A 81 4.61 3.82 -4.61
CA ASP A 81 4.13 5.09 -5.17
C ASP A 81 3.17 5.82 -4.21
N ASP A 82 2.44 5.07 -3.38
CA ASP A 82 1.53 5.63 -2.37
C ASP A 82 2.30 6.24 -1.20
N LEU A 83 3.49 5.71 -0.89
CA LEU A 83 4.29 6.08 0.27
C LEU A 83 5.42 7.06 -0.04
N ILE A 84 5.93 7.13 -1.27
CA ILE A 84 7.19 7.82 -1.57
C ILE A 84 7.17 9.31 -1.19
N GLY A 85 6.04 10.00 -1.33
CA GLY A 85 5.88 11.39 -0.90
C GLY A 85 5.93 11.60 0.63
N GLN A 86 5.88 10.51 1.39
CA GLN A 86 5.98 10.48 2.84
C GLN A 86 7.32 9.89 3.33
N CYS A 87 8.28 9.60 2.45
CA CYS A 87 9.59 9.06 2.84
C CYS A 87 10.22 9.86 4.00
N GLY A 88 10.61 9.15 5.07
CA GLY A 88 11.19 9.73 6.28
C GLY A 88 10.19 10.36 7.25
N LYS A 89 8.91 10.46 6.88
CA LYS A 89 7.86 11.11 7.67
C LYS A 89 7.01 10.10 8.42
N SER A 90 6.46 10.54 9.55
CA SER A 90 5.48 9.78 10.30
C SER A 90 4.09 9.90 9.68
N VAL A 91 3.41 8.78 9.56
CA VAL A 91 2.06 8.65 9.02
C VAL A 91 1.21 7.82 9.97
N HIS A 92 -0.10 7.98 9.85
CA HIS A 92 -1.06 7.05 10.39
C HIS A 92 -1.77 6.39 9.21
N VAL A 93 -1.78 5.07 9.14
CA VAL A 93 -2.27 4.31 7.99
C VAL A 93 -3.42 3.40 8.40
N ASP A 94 -4.29 3.10 7.43
CA ASP A 94 -5.39 2.16 7.56
C ASP A 94 -5.29 1.15 6.40
N GLY A 95 -5.29 -0.14 6.71
CA GLY A 95 -4.95 -1.21 5.79
C GLY A 95 -5.15 -2.61 6.35
N LEU A 96 -4.58 -3.60 5.65
CA LEU A 96 -4.65 -5.01 6.05
C LEU A 96 -3.26 -5.47 6.50
N LEU A 97 -3.18 -5.95 7.73
CA LEU A 97 -1.99 -6.63 8.23
C LEU A 97 -2.19 -8.13 7.99
N ILE A 98 -1.32 -8.72 7.16
CA ILE A 98 -1.34 -10.16 6.89
C ILE A 98 -0.28 -10.81 7.77
N LYS A 99 -0.70 -11.60 8.76
CA LYS A 99 0.18 -12.23 9.76
C LYS A 99 0.50 -13.68 9.39
N ASP A 100 1.12 -13.88 8.24
CA ASP A 100 1.56 -15.20 7.83
C ASP A 100 2.79 -15.65 8.66
N PRO A 101 2.88 -16.92 9.09
CA PRO A 101 4.02 -17.44 9.85
C PRO A 101 5.39 -17.26 9.17
N LEU A 102 5.44 -17.18 7.84
CA LEU A 102 6.67 -16.97 7.08
C LEU A 102 7.05 -15.49 6.99
N MET A 103 6.06 -14.60 6.87
CA MET A 103 6.31 -13.16 6.76
C MET A 103 5.06 -12.33 7.05
N THR A 104 5.18 -11.39 7.99
CA THR A 104 4.16 -10.36 8.21
C THR A 104 4.31 -9.23 7.19
N ILE A 105 3.25 -8.92 6.46
CA ILE A 105 3.21 -7.87 5.43
C ILE A 105 2.01 -6.95 5.63
N TYR A 106 2.11 -5.72 5.12
CA TYR A 106 1.04 -4.73 5.24
C TYR A 106 0.56 -4.24 3.87
N PHE A 107 -0.77 -4.22 3.69
CA PHE A 107 -1.43 -3.70 2.49
C PHE A 107 -2.10 -2.39 2.83
N VAL A 108 -1.54 -1.28 2.37
CA VAL A 108 -2.05 0.05 2.69
C VAL A 108 -3.26 0.37 1.82
N GLN A 109 -4.35 0.84 2.44
CA GLN A 109 -5.53 1.32 1.72
C GLN A 109 -5.69 2.83 1.85
N ARG A 110 -5.29 3.41 2.99
CA ARG A 110 -5.35 4.84 3.26
C ARG A 110 -4.15 5.30 4.08
N ILE A 111 -3.77 6.55 3.85
CA ILE A 111 -2.64 7.20 4.51
C ILE A 111 -3.10 8.57 4.99
N LYS A 112 -2.95 8.81 6.29
CA LYS A 112 -3.08 10.10 6.93
C LYS A 112 -1.69 10.65 7.19
N SER A 113 -1.28 11.66 6.42
CA SER A 113 -0.04 12.36 6.70
C SER A 113 -0.18 13.11 8.02
N LYS A 114 0.79 13.00 8.93
CA LYS A 114 0.76 13.80 10.17
C LYS A 114 0.99 15.30 9.90
N GLU A 115 1.57 15.65 8.75
CA GLU A 115 1.77 17.05 8.35
C GLU A 115 0.46 17.73 7.95
N THR A 116 -0.37 17.06 7.15
CA THR A 116 -1.65 17.63 6.67
C THR A 116 -2.82 17.27 7.57
N GLY A 117 -2.74 16.16 8.31
CA GLY A 117 -3.85 15.61 9.09
C GLY A 117 -4.98 15.03 8.24
N GLU A 118 -4.83 14.99 6.92
CA GLU A 118 -5.86 14.55 5.98
C GLU A 118 -5.64 13.11 5.51
N TRP A 119 -6.74 12.37 5.40
CA TRP A 119 -6.75 11.03 4.83
C TRP A 119 -6.68 11.07 3.30
N SER A 120 -5.82 10.24 2.74
CA SER A 120 -5.71 9.99 1.30
C SER A 120 -5.86 8.49 1.02
N LYS A 121 -6.38 8.14 -0.16
CA LYS A 121 -6.42 6.74 -0.62
C LYS A 121 -5.07 6.35 -1.19
N ALA A 122 -4.62 5.12 -0.92
CA ALA A 122 -3.46 4.51 -1.54
C ALA A 122 -3.77 4.09 -2.99
N ASN A 123 -3.91 5.07 -3.88
CA ASN A 123 -4.17 4.86 -5.30
C ASN A 123 -3.25 5.68 -6.22
N GLN A 124 -2.15 6.17 -5.68
CA GLN A 124 -1.17 6.99 -6.39
C GLN A 124 -0.52 6.20 -7.54
N TRP A 125 -0.21 4.92 -7.34
CA TRP A 125 0.30 4.07 -8.42
C TRP A 125 -0.63 4.08 -9.64
N GLY A 126 -1.94 3.89 -9.42
CA GLY A 126 -2.94 3.88 -10.49
C GLY A 126 -3.06 5.23 -11.20
N LYS A 127 -2.90 6.35 -10.47
CA LYS A 127 -2.85 7.70 -11.04
C LYS A 127 -1.60 7.89 -11.91
N SER A 128 -0.43 7.50 -11.40
CA SER A 128 0.84 7.56 -12.14
C SER A 128 0.79 6.73 -13.41
N TRP A 129 0.31 5.48 -13.31
CA TRP A 129 0.17 4.60 -14.46
C TRP A 129 -0.77 5.18 -15.53
N LYS A 130 -1.91 5.74 -15.11
CA LYS A 130 -2.88 6.34 -16.02
C LYS A 130 -2.32 7.59 -16.72
N ALA A 131 -1.52 8.39 -16.03
CA ALA A 131 -0.83 9.54 -16.63
C ALA A 131 0.19 9.10 -17.68
N ALA A 132 0.93 8.00 -17.42
CA ALA A 132 1.86 7.41 -18.38
C ALA A 132 1.16 6.66 -19.54
N ASN A 133 -0.10 6.28 -19.38
CA ASN A 133 -0.87 5.50 -20.35
C ASN A 133 -2.21 6.21 -20.70
N PRO A 134 -2.16 7.38 -21.38
CA PRO A 134 -3.36 8.11 -21.73
C PRO A 134 -4.29 7.26 -22.62
N GLY A 135 -5.59 7.33 -22.35
CA GLY A 135 -6.62 6.58 -23.08
C GLY A 135 -6.83 5.12 -22.62
N LYS A 136 -5.90 4.51 -21.86
CA LYS A 136 -6.00 3.09 -21.47
C LYS A 136 -6.84 2.83 -20.21
N LYS A 137 -7.41 1.64 -20.04
CA LYS A 137 -8.32 1.32 -18.91
C LYS A 137 -7.55 0.89 -17.66
N LEU A 138 -7.82 1.54 -16.51
CA LEU A 138 -7.13 1.25 -15.25
C LEU A 138 -7.59 -0.06 -14.57
N GLY A 139 -8.88 -0.42 -14.68
CA GLY A 139 -9.45 -1.54 -13.91
C GLY A 139 -8.76 -2.90 -14.15
N ARG A 140 -8.20 -3.10 -15.35
CA ARG A 140 -7.33 -4.23 -15.70
C ARG A 140 -6.05 -3.70 -16.36
N TRP A 141 -5.39 -2.75 -15.69
CA TRP A 141 -4.20 -2.06 -16.22
C TRP A 141 -3.15 -3.02 -16.77
N PHE A 142 -2.96 -4.18 -16.13
CA PHE A 142 -1.97 -5.18 -16.53
C PHE A 142 -2.24 -5.76 -17.93
N ARG A 143 -3.47 -5.72 -18.43
CA ARG A 143 -3.80 -6.10 -19.82
C ARG A 143 -3.49 -5.01 -20.84
N GLU A 144 -3.34 -3.78 -20.36
CA GLU A 144 -3.16 -2.57 -21.16
C GLU A 144 -1.69 -2.08 -21.11
N ASP A 145 -0.90 -2.64 -20.18
CA ASP A 145 0.46 -2.21 -19.91
C ASP A 145 1.44 -2.76 -20.96
N PRO A 146 2.26 -1.90 -21.58
CA PRO A 146 3.17 -2.33 -22.64
C PRO A 146 4.33 -3.19 -22.13
N ILE A 147 4.74 -3.03 -20.86
CA ILE A 147 5.78 -3.86 -20.25
C ILE A 147 5.23 -5.26 -20.00
N VAL A 148 4.01 -5.37 -19.46
CA VAL A 148 3.36 -6.67 -19.27
C VAL A 148 3.17 -7.37 -20.62
N ALA A 149 2.71 -6.67 -21.65
CA ALA A 149 2.57 -7.22 -22.99
C ALA A 149 3.90 -7.76 -23.53
N LYS A 150 5.00 -7.02 -23.35
CA LYS A 150 6.34 -7.45 -23.75
C LYS A 150 6.79 -8.71 -22.99
N ILE A 151 6.59 -8.78 -21.67
CA ILE A 151 6.94 -9.96 -20.87
C ILE A 151 6.17 -11.20 -21.34
N VAL A 152 4.88 -11.04 -21.65
CA VAL A 152 4.05 -12.14 -22.16
C VAL A 152 4.50 -12.59 -23.55
N ASP A 153 4.94 -11.68 -24.41
CA ASP A 153 5.51 -12.01 -25.73
C ASP A 153 6.82 -12.81 -25.58
N GLU A 154 7.69 -12.40 -24.66
CA GLU A 154 8.98 -13.04 -24.43
C GLU A 154 8.89 -14.39 -23.68
N SER A 155 7.97 -14.52 -22.72
CA SER A 155 7.94 -15.64 -21.76
C SER A 155 6.65 -16.47 -21.80
N GLY A 156 5.70 -16.11 -22.67
CA GLY A 156 4.37 -16.70 -22.71
C GLY A 156 3.47 -16.26 -21.55
N LYS A 157 2.17 -16.57 -21.65
CA LYS A 157 1.15 -16.19 -20.65
C LYS A 157 1.41 -16.74 -19.24
N LEU A 158 2.16 -17.84 -19.15
CA LEU A 158 2.49 -18.49 -17.88
C LEU A 158 3.78 -17.96 -17.26
N GLY A 159 4.55 -17.15 -17.98
CA GLY A 159 5.85 -16.63 -17.52
C GLY A 159 6.91 -17.71 -17.30
N ILE A 160 6.70 -18.94 -17.82
CA ILE A 160 7.61 -20.07 -17.71
C ILE A 160 8.12 -20.39 -19.13
N PRO A 161 9.40 -20.11 -19.43
CA PRO A 161 9.97 -20.40 -20.74
C PRO A 161 9.77 -21.88 -21.13
N GLY A 162 9.24 -22.11 -22.33
CA GLY A 162 8.98 -23.44 -22.88
C GLY A 162 7.65 -24.07 -22.48
N LEU A 163 6.87 -23.45 -21.59
CA LEU A 163 5.53 -23.94 -21.24
C LEU A 163 4.46 -23.28 -22.11
N VAL A 164 3.77 -24.08 -22.93
CA VAL A 164 2.71 -23.59 -23.82
C VAL A 164 1.38 -23.53 -23.07
N TYR A 165 0.77 -22.35 -23.06
CA TYR A 165 -0.61 -22.19 -22.61
C TYR A 165 -1.56 -22.57 -23.74
N VAL A 166 -2.41 -23.57 -23.51
CA VAL A 166 -3.49 -23.97 -24.42
C VAL A 166 -4.78 -23.36 -23.89
N GLU A 167 -5.42 -22.48 -24.66
CA GLU A 167 -6.78 -22.01 -24.33
C GLU A 167 -7.75 -23.16 -24.60
N GLU A 168 -8.56 -23.49 -23.60
CA GLU A 168 -9.73 -24.39 -23.75
C GLU A 168 -10.85 -23.71 -24.56
#